data_AF-A0A562CPK7-F1
#
_entry.id   AF-A0A562CPK7-F1
#
_cell.length_a   1.000
_cell.length_b   1.000
_cell.length_c   1.000
_cell.angle_alpha   90.00
_cell.angle_beta   90.00
_cell.angle_gamma   90.00
#
_symmetry.space_group_name_H-M   'P 1'
#
loop_
_entity.id
_entity.type
_entity.pdbx_description
1 polymer ?
#
loop_
_entity_poly.entity_id
_entity_poly.type
_entity_poly.pdbx_seq_one_letter_code
_entity_poly.pdbx_strand_id
1 'polypeptide(L)'
;MVDAWLRAEAYRLYTWGTVTKLKDGGDVGASGSVNKVWWSELDVALHETALDLLGPEAELESRWLDGYTFSLSGPIYAGTNEIQRNIVAERILGLPREPKGAQK
;
A
#
# COMPACT_ATOMS: atom_id res chain seq x y z
N MET A 1 -2.09 16.60 5.41
CA MET A 1 -0.69 16.72 5.87
C MET A 1 -0.36 15.88 7.13
N VAL A 2 -0.95 16.15 8.31
CA VAL A 2 -0.60 15.40 9.55
C VAL A 2 -0.89 13.89 9.43
N ASP A 3 -2.06 13.51 8.89
CA ASP A 3 -2.42 12.10 8.67
C ASP A 3 -1.43 11.39 7.75
N ALA A 4 -1.11 11.98 6.59
CA ALA A 4 -0.14 11.45 5.65
C ALA A 4 1.25 11.25 6.28
N TRP A 5 1.69 12.21 7.11
CA TRP A 5 2.94 12.08 7.87
C TRP A 5 2.90 10.93 8.87
N LEU A 6 1.83 10.81 9.66
CA LEU A 6 1.67 9.72 10.63
C LEU A 6 1.66 8.35 9.95
N ARG A 7 0.98 8.21 8.82
CA ARG A 7 0.93 6.96 8.07
C ARG A 7 2.28 6.59 7.45
N ALA A 8 3.04 7.58 6.97
CA ALA A 8 4.41 7.37 6.48
C ALA A 8 5.34 6.93 7.61
N GLU A 9 5.19 7.53 8.78
CA GLU A 9 5.95 7.15 9.98
C GLU A 9 5.63 5.73 10.44
N ALA A 10 4.34 5.36 10.45
CA ALA A 10 3.90 4.00 10.73
C ALA A 10 4.50 2.99 9.74
N TYR A 11 4.48 3.32 8.44
CA TYR A 11 5.07 2.48 7.39
C TYR A 11 6.58 2.27 7.55
N ARG A 12 7.31 3.33 7.91
CA ARG A 12 8.74 3.29 8.19
C ARG A 12 9.05 2.40 9.38
N LEU A 13 8.33 2.57 10.50
CA LEU A 13 8.50 1.75 11.70
C LEU A 13 8.17 0.28 11.44
N TYR A 14 7.09 0.00 10.70
CA TYR A 14 6.74 -1.36 10.28
C TYR A 14 7.83 -2.01 9.43
N THR A 15 8.40 -1.25 8.49
CA THR A 15 9.49 -1.72 7.62
C THR A 15 10.73 -2.06 8.45
N TRP A 16 11.11 -1.22 9.42
CA TRP A 16 12.22 -1.52 10.32
C TRP A 16 11.97 -2.75 11.19
N GLY A 17 10.76 -2.91 11.73
CA GLY A 17 10.39 -4.13 12.43
C GLY A 17 10.53 -5.38 11.55
N THR A 18 10.14 -5.27 10.28
CA THR A 18 10.28 -6.34 9.28
C THR A 18 11.75 -6.66 9.00
N VAL A 19 12.59 -5.64 8.81
CA VAL A 19 14.05 -5.82 8.57
C VAL A 19 14.73 -6.48 9.77
N THR A 20 14.40 -6.05 11.00
CA THR A 20 14.91 -6.68 12.23
C THR A 20 14.50 -8.15 12.30
N LYS A 21 13.21 -8.47 12.06
CA LYS A 21 12.72 -9.85 12.04
C LYS A 21 13.46 -10.72 11.03
N LEU A 22 13.72 -10.20 9.82
CA LEU A 22 14.46 -10.91 8.79
C LEU A 22 15.93 -11.14 9.19
N LYS A 23 16.56 -10.14 9.79
CA LYS A 23 17.93 -10.25 10.31
C LYS A 23 18.05 -11.36 11.37
N ASP A 24 17.01 -11.54 12.18
CA ASP A 24 16.96 -12.57 13.22
C ASP A 24 16.52 -13.96 12.68
N GLY A 25 16.47 -14.14 11.35
CA GLY A 25 16.17 -15.41 10.70
C GLY A 25 14.67 -15.72 10.54
N GLY A 26 13.80 -14.75 10.82
CA GLY A 26 12.36 -14.87 10.54
C GLY A 26 12.02 -14.67 9.06
N ASP A 27 10.75 -14.86 8.72
CA ASP A 27 10.19 -14.58 7.38
C ASP A 27 9.01 -13.59 7.46
N VAL A 28 8.75 -12.88 6.36
CA VAL A 28 7.62 -11.93 6.23
C VAL A 28 6.29 -12.67 6.11
N GLY A 29 6.26 -13.80 5.40
CA GLY A 29 5.05 -14.59 5.15
C GLY A 29 3.92 -13.77 4.51
N ALA A 30 2.67 -14.09 4.87
CA ALA A 30 1.49 -13.39 4.37
C ALA A 30 1.38 -11.92 4.83
N SER A 31 2.16 -11.49 5.83
CA SER A 31 2.20 -10.10 6.30
C SER A 31 2.67 -9.12 5.21
N GLY A 32 3.36 -9.63 4.18
CA GLY A 32 3.72 -8.83 3.01
C GLY A 32 2.49 -8.29 2.27
N SER A 33 1.37 -9.02 2.27
CA SER A 33 0.11 -8.56 1.68
C SER A 33 -0.51 -7.40 2.46
N VAL A 34 -0.39 -7.40 3.79
CA VAL A 34 -0.82 -6.26 4.63
C VAL A 34 0.00 -5.02 4.26
N ASN A 35 1.32 -5.19 4.19
CA ASN A 35 2.23 -4.10 3.83
C ASN A 35 1.96 -3.56 2.43
N LYS A 36 1.66 -4.42 1.46
CA LYS A 36 1.33 -4.02 0.09
C LYS A 36 0.11 -3.12 0.06
N VAL A 37 -0.98 -3.52 0.71
CA VAL A 37 -2.23 -2.73 0.75
C VAL A 37 -1.98 -1.38 1.42
N TRP A 38 -1.29 -1.37 2.56
CA TRP A 38 -0.96 -0.13 3.26
C TRP A 38 -0.10 0.80 2.41
N TRP A 39 0.97 0.25 1.81
CA TRP A 39 1.89 1.01 0.97
C TRP A 39 1.19 1.63 -0.24
N SER A 40 0.39 0.86 -0.98
CA SER A 40 -0.23 1.35 -2.20
C SER A 40 -1.27 2.44 -1.93
N GLU A 41 -2.01 2.34 -0.82
CA GLU A 41 -2.94 3.40 -0.39
C GLU A 41 -2.21 4.62 0.14
N LEU A 42 -1.12 4.42 0.89
CA LEU A 42 -0.27 5.49 1.40
C LEU A 42 0.40 6.28 0.27
N ASP A 43 0.88 5.61 -0.77
CA ASP A 43 1.57 6.24 -1.89
C ASP A 43 0.64 7.23 -2.63
N VAL A 44 -0.60 6.82 -2.89
CA VAL A 44 -1.64 7.71 -3.45
C VAL A 44 -1.90 8.88 -2.50
N ALA A 45 -2.17 8.61 -1.22
CA ALA A 45 -2.50 9.65 -0.25
C ALA A 45 -1.37 10.68 -0.03
N LEU A 46 -0.10 10.24 -0.11
CA LEU A 46 1.07 11.12 -0.03
C LEU A 46 1.14 12.05 -1.24
N HIS A 47 0.91 11.53 -2.43
CA HIS A 47 0.91 12.32 -3.65
C HIS A 47 -0.29 13.28 -3.70
N GLU A 48 -1.50 12.83 -3.34
CA GLU A 48 -2.67 13.71 -3.19
C GLU A 48 -2.38 14.85 -2.20
N THR A 49 -1.79 14.55 -1.04
CA THR A 49 -1.39 15.57 -0.06
C THR A 49 -0.37 16.56 -0.64
N ALA A 50 0.55 16.10 -1.50
CA ALA A 50 1.54 16.95 -2.14
C ALA A 50 0.91 17.86 -3.20
N LEU A 51 0.00 17.32 -4.03
CA LEU A 51 -0.74 18.10 -5.02
C LEU A 51 -1.65 19.13 -4.35
N ASP A 52 -2.36 18.76 -3.28
CA ASP A 52 -3.17 19.69 -2.48
C ASP A 52 -2.33 20.85 -1.92
N LEU A 53 -1.10 20.58 -1.48
CA LEU A 53 -0.19 21.61 -0.95
C LEU A 53 0.34 22.53 -2.05
N LEU A 54 0.54 22.00 -3.27
CA LEU A 54 0.95 22.80 -4.43
C LEU A 54 -0.18 23.71 -4.92
N GLY A 55 -1.45 23.35 -4.69
CA GLY A 55 -2.57 24.18 -5.13
C GLY A 55 -2.63 24.28 -6.66
N PRO A 56 -2.84 25.49 -7.24
CA PRO A 56 -2.92 25.66 -8.70
C PRO A 56 -1.71 25.13 -9.49
N GLU A 57 -0.53 25.14 -8.87
CA GLU A 57 0.71 24.65 -9.47
C GLU A 57 0.73 23.12 -9.65
N ALA A 58 -0.20 22.38 -9.03
CA ALA A 58 -0.33 20.93 -9.16
C ALA A 58 -0.67 20.47 -10.59
N GLU A 59 -1.28 21.33 -11.39
CA GLU A 59 -1.65 21.07 -12.79
C GLU A 59 -0.45 21.16 -13.75
N LEU A 60 0.69 21.65 -13.29
CA LEU A 60 1.91 21.76 -14.08
C LEU A 60 2.69 20.44 -14.01
N GLU A 61 3.38 20.10 -15.11
CA GLU A 61 4.32 18.97 -15.12
C GLU A 61 5.33 19.12 -13.99
N SER A 62 5.36 18.11 -13.12
CA SER A 62 6.21 18.08 -11.95
C SER A 62 6.43 16.64 -11.50
N ARG A 63 7.51 16.41 -10.74
CA ARG A 63 7.77 15.10 -10.14
C ARG A 63 6.61 14.58 -9.26
N TRP A 64 5.79 15.49 -8.74
CA TRP A 64 4.64 15.14 -7.90
C TRP A 64 3.45 14.67 -8.74
N LEU A 65 3.20 15.29 -9.88
CA LEU A 65 2.17 14.85 -10.83
C LEU A 65 2.56 13.52 -11.50
N ASP A 66 3.83 13.36 -11.87
CA ASP A 66 4.36 12.11 -12.41
C ASP A 66 4.24 10.98 -11.38
N GLY A 67 4.65 11.26 -10.13
CA GLY A 67 4.56 10.32 -9.02
C GLY A 67 3.11 9.94 -8.69
N TYR A 68 2.19 10.92 -8.68
CA TYR A 68 0.77 10.67 -8.49
C TYR A 68 0.22 9.72 -9.57
N THR A 69 0.48 10.02 -10.83
CA THR A 69 0.02 9.21 -11.97
C THR A 69 0.54 7.78 -11.87
N PHE A 70 1.80 7.60 -11.46
CA PHE A 70 2.35 6.28 -11.19
C PHE A 70 1.68 5.58 -10.00
N SER A 71 1.47 6.31 -8.89
CA SER A 71 0.90 5.77 -7.64
C SER A 71 -0.49 5.15 -7.85
N LEU A 72 -1.27 5.65 -8.81
CA LEU A 72 -2.59 5.11 -9.18
C LEU A 72 -2.52 3.66 -9.68
N SER A 73 -1.37 3.22 -10.19
CA SER A 73 -1.17 1.82 -10.58
C SER A 73 -0.89 0.90 -9.39
N GLY A 74 -0.39 1.43 -8.26
CA GLY A 74 0.01 0.67 -7.07
C GLY A 74 -1.09 -0.22 -6.47
N PRO A 75 -2.33 0.27 -6.33
CA PRO A 75 -3.45 -0.57 -5.90
C PRO A 75 -3.79 -1.73 -6.84
N ILE A 76 -3.32 -1.71 -8.09
CA ILE A 76 -3.69 -2.68 -9.14
C ILE A 76 -2.57 -3.69 -9.40
N TYR A 77 -1.34 -3.23 -9.63
CA TYR A 77 -0.25 -4.12 -10.04
C TYR A 77 0.22 -5.04 -8.90
N ALA A 78 0.90 -6.13 -9.29
CA ALA A 78 1.40 -7.17 -8.37
C ALA A 78 0.30 -7.75 -7.45
N GLY A 79 -0.90 -7.90 -8.01
CA GLY A 79 -2.11 -8.31 -7.30
C GLY A 79 -2.85 -7.11 -6.75
N THR A 80 -4.11 -6.96 -7.12
CA THR A 80 -4.92 -5.81 -6.70
C THR A 80 -5.08 -5.79 -5.18
N ASN A 81 -5.40 -4.64 -4.59
CA ASN A 81 -5.63 -4.54 -3.16
C ASN A 81 -6.74 -5.49 -2.67
N GLU A 82 -7.73 -5.81 -3.50
CA GLU A 82 -8.79 -6.78 -3.23
C GLU A 82 -8.21 -8.20 -3.08
N ILE A 83 -7.36 -8.61 -4.03
CA ILE A 83 -6.66 -9.90 -3.95
C ILE A 83 -5.75 -9.95 -2.72
N GLN A 84 -5.06 -8.86 -2.38
CA GLN A 84 -4.22 -8.82 -1.19
C GLN A 84 -5.06 -8.89 0.09
N ARG A 85 -6.23 -8.23 0.15
CA ARG A 85 -7.17 -8.34 1.27
C ARG A 85 -7.72 -9.76 1.43
N ASN A 86 -7.96 -10.48 0.32
CA ASN A 86 -8.29 -11.91 0.37
C ASN A 86 -7.16 -12.74 0.97
N ILE A 87 -5.90 -12.48 0.60
CA ILE A 87 -4.75 -13.16 1.20
C ILE A 87 -4.68 -12.90 2.71
N VAL A 88 -4.91 -11.65 3.14
CA VAL A 88 -4.98 -11.30 4.57
C VAL A 88 -6.11 -12.05 5.26
N ALA A 89 -7.32 -12.05 4.69
CA ALA A 89 -8.47 -12.76 5.21
C ALA A 89 -8.21 -14.27 5.37
N GLU A 90 -7.73 -14.93 4.32
CA GLU A 90 -7.54 -16.39 4.30
C GLU A 90 -6.34 -16.84 5.12
N ARG A 91 -5.19 -16.15 5.01
CA ARG A 91 -3.91 -16.63 5.55
C ARG A 91 -3.51 -16.02 6.88
N ILE A 92 -4.02 -14.84 7.22
CA ILE A 92 -3.75 -14.19 8.50
C ILE A 92 -4.94 -14.36 9.44
N LEU A 93 -6.17 -14.11 8.94
CA LEU A 93 -7.38 -14.17 9.76
C LEU A 93 -8.06 -15.55 9.76
N GLY A 94 -7.63 -16.49 8.91
CA GLY A 94 -8.17 -17.85 8.86
C GLY A 94 -9.60 -17.95 8.32
N LEU A 95 -10.04 -16.96 7.55
CA LEU A 95 -11.37 -16.95 6.95
C LEU A 95 -11.46 -17.93 5.78
N PRO A 96 -12.67 -18.44 5.45
CA PRO A 96 -12.88 -19.26 4.26
C PRO A 96 -12.47 -18.54 2.98
N ARG A 97 -12.08 -19.31 1.96
CA ARG A 97 -11.66 -18.74 0.68
C ARG A 97 -12.81 -18.06 -0.05
N GLU A 98 -12.50 -16.99 -0.78
CA GLU A 98 -13.48 -16.31 -1.60
C GLU A 98 -14.08 -17.29 -2.65
N PRO A 99 -15.42 -17.36 -2.78
CA PRO A 99 -16.05 -18.20 -3.80
C PRO A 99 -15.60 -17.75 -5.19
N LYS A 100 -15.04 -18.68 -5.98
CA LYS A 100 -14.80 -18.40 -7.40
C LYS A 100 -16.16 -18.29 -8.09
N GLY A 101 -16.45 -17.13 -8.67
CA GLY A 101 -17.71 -16.90 -9.40
C GLY A 101 -18.00 -18.03 -10.38
N ALA A 102 -19.28 -18.41 -10.51
CA ALA A 102 -19.69 -19.48 -11.41
C ALA A 102 -19.17 -19.21 -12.83
N GLN A 103 -18.37 -20.15 -13.33
CA GLN A 103 -17.83 -20.08 -14.69
C GLN A 103 -19.01 -20.23 -15.65
N LYS A 104 -19.36 -19.16 -16.36
CA LYS A 104 -20.37 -19.18 -17.41
C LYS A 104 -19.85 -19.95 -18.62
#